data_AF-A0A6P6RZW8-F1
#
_entry.id   AF-A0A6P6RZW8-F1
#
_cell.length_a   1.000
_cell.length_b   1.000
_cell.length_c   1.000
_cell.angle_alpha   90.00
_cell.angle_beta   90.00
_cell.angle_gamma   90.00
#
_symmetry.space_group_name_H-M   'P 1'
#
loop_
_entity.id
_entity.type
_entity.pdbx_description
1 polymer ?
#
loop_
_entity_poly.entity_id
_entity_poly.type
_entity_poly.pdbx_seq_one_letter_code
_entity_poly.pdbx_strand_id
1 'polypeptide(L)'
;MRPHFLQPRHGTTILCVRKGDTVCLAGDGQVSQGNLVVKPNAKKIRRLPQGVILGFAGATADCFALLEKLEQMLEQHPGQLVRSCVDLAKQWRTDRYLRHLEVSDAQRAPVWSDRYRCVALFPPPLLDPLPLGTSFCCTSGISPLMQAVLIVADEQLSLEVSGVGDVLESHDGILAVGSGGPYAAAAARALYDIPDLTAQQICEKAMKIAADMCCHTNHQVIYETLPNISTKTVHQGGPSSSGLQPGCESNSLGS
;
A
#
# COMPACT_ATOMS: atom_id res chain seq x y z
N MET A 1 -26.61 10.96 30.38
CA MET A 1 -25.15 10.76 30.20
C MET A 1 -24.86 10.80 28.72
N ARG A 2 -24.03 11.73 28.23
CA ARG A 2 -23.55 11.66 26.85
C ARG A 2 -22.69 10.39 26.74
N PRO A 3 -22.87 9.53 25.72
CA PRO A 3 -21.94 8.42 25.53
C PRO A 3 -20.54 9.02 25.45
N HIS A 4 -19.62 8.54 26.29
CA HIS A 4 -18.20 8.86 26.13
C HIS A 4 -17.80 8.29 24.77
N PHE A 5 -17.84 9.12 23.74
CA PHE A 5 -17.30 8.81 22.43
C PHE A 5 -15.80 8.59 22.67
N LEU A 6 -15.38 7.32 22.75
CA LEU A 6 -13.97 6.96 22.75
C LEU A 6 -13.36 7.64 21.53
N GLN A 7 -12.39 8.53 21.76
CA GLN A 7 -11.78 9.25 20.64
C GLN A 7 -11.18 8.24 19.65
N PRO A 8 -11.26 8.52 18.34
CA PRO A 8 -10.65 7.71 17.30
C PRO A 8 -9.22 7.33 17.65
N ARG A 9 -8.88 6.05 17.50
CA ARG A 9 -7.47 5.64 17.51
C ARG A 9 -6.88 5.97 16.16
N HIS A 10 -5.87 6.82 16.15
CA HIS A 10 -5.09 7.08 14.96
C HIS A 10 -4.01 6.01 14.82
N GLY A 11 -3.94 5.45 13.62
CA GLY A 11 -3.04 4.36 13.28
C GLY A 11 -1.64 4.84 12.94
N THR A 12 -0.71 3.91 13.13
CA THR A 12 0.65 3.92 12.60
C THR A 12 0.65 4.08 11.09
N THR A 13 1.73 4.64 10.56
CA THR A 13 2.06 4.75 9.15
C THR A 13 2.91 3.57 8.73
N ILE A 14 2.49 2.90 7.67
CA ILE A 14 3.21 1.80 7.03
C ILE A 14 3.49 2.20 5.57
N LEU A 15 4.71 1.98 5.11
CA LEU A 15 5.18 2.26 3.75
C LEU A 15 5.86 1.03 3.19
N CYS A 16 5.50 0.60 1.99
CA CYS A 16 6.20 -0.41 1.22
C CYS A 16 6.76 0.22 -0.06
N VAL A 17 8.03 -0.01 -0.33
CA VAL A 17 8.71 0.41 -1.56
C VAL A 17 9.38 -0.81 -2.18
N ARG A 18 9.03 -1.08 -3.44
CA ARG A 18 9.69 -2.06 -4.30
C ARG A 18 10.52 -1.32 -5.35
N LYS A 19 11.85 -1.47 -5.30
CA LYS A 19 12.77 -0.85 -6.25
C LYS A 19 14.01 -1.72 -6.47
N GLY A 20 14.36 -1.91 -7.74
CA GLY A 20 15.50 -2.72 -8.15
C GLY A 20 15.40 -4.13 -7.57
N ASP A 21 16.45 -4.60 -6.92
CA ASP A 21 16.53 -5.97 -6.39
C ASP A 21 16.06 -6.09 -4.93
N THR A 22 15.37 -5.07 -4.41
CA THR A 22 14.93 -5.03 -3.00
C THR A 22 13.49 -4.55 -2.83
N VAL A 23 12.82 -5.12 -1.83
CA VAL A 23 11.56 -4.65 -1.28
C VAL A 23 11.83 -4.23 0.15
N CYS A 24 11.37 -3.04 0.54
CA CYS A 24 11.43 -2.58 1.91
C CYS A 24 10.04 -2.23 2.41
N LEU A 25 9.68 -2.77 3.57
CA LEU A 25 8.51 -2.40 4.34
C LEU A 25 8.95 -1.67 5.60
N ALA A 26 8.43 -0.46 5.78
CA ALA A 26 8.73 0.43 6.88
C ALA A 26 7.45 0.77 7.63
N GLY A 27 7.55 0.99 8.94
CA GLY A 27 6.39 1.22 9.77
C GLY A 27 6.77 1.85 11.10
N ASP A 28 6.06 2.90 11.46
CA ASP A 28 6.27 3.56 12.75
C ASP A 28 5.52 2.83 13.89
N GLY A 29 5.86 3.20 15.12
CA GLY A 29 5.30 2.57 16.32
C GLY A 29 4.17 3.34 17.00
N GLN A 30 3.79 4.53 16.52
CA GLN A 30 2.89 5.40 17.27
C GLN A 30 1.44 4.92 17.23
N VAL A 31 0.84 4.78 18.41
CA VAL A 31 -0.59 4.58 18.59
C VAL A 31 -1.12 5.74 19.42
N SER A 32 -1.93 6.58 18.80
CA SER A 32 -2.56 7.73 19.44
C SER A 32 -4.05 7.49 19.65
N GLN A 33 -4.58 7.98 20.76
CA GLN A 33 -6.03 8.06 21.02
C GLN A 33 -6.40 9.53 21.13
N GLY A 34 -7.02 10.06 20.08
CA GLY A 34 -7.08 11.50 19.85
C GLY A 34 -5.68 12.14 19.89
N ASN A 35 -5.51 13.14 20.75
CA ASN A 35 -4.25 13.89 20.86
C ASN A 35 -3.22 13.22 21.78
N LEU A 36 -3.58 12.13 22.48
CA LEU A 36 -2.69 11.46 23.43
C LEU A 36 -1.97 10.28 22.76
N VAL A 37 -0.65 10.22 22.89
CA VAL A 37 0.13 9.03 22.52
C VAL A 37 -0.03 7.98 23.60
N VAL A 38 -0.70 6.87 23.27
CA VAL A 38 -0.95 5.75 24.19
C VAL A 38 0.22 4.77 24.18
N LYS A 39 0.80 4.53 23.01
CA LYS A 39 1.96 3.65 22.86
C LYS A 39 2.88 4.21 21.77
N PRO A 40 4.15 4.55 22.09
CA PRO A 40 5.07 5.06 21.08
C PRO A 40 5.74 3.97 20.23
N ASN A 41 5.79 2.72 20.72
CA ASN A 41 6.57 1.63 20.15
C ASN A 41 5.72 0.36 19.89
N ALA A 42 4.71 0.46 19.04
CA ALA A 42 3.97 -0.71 18.56
C ALA A 42 4.73 -1.39 17.41
N LYS A 43 5.02 -2.69 17.55
CA LYS A 43 5.58 -3.49 16.46
C LYS A 43 4.45 -3.99 15.56
N LYS A 44 4.20 -3.28 14.45
CA LYS A 44 3.14 -3.63 13.48
C LYS A 44 3.65 -4.11 12.13
N ILE A 45 4.97 -4.25 12.00
CA ILE A 45 5.61 -4.98 10.92
C ILE A 45 5.99 -6.36 11.43
N ARG A 46 5.75 -7.38 10.61
CA ARG A 46 6.11 -8.76 10.89
C ARG A 46 6.61 -9.46 9.63
N ARG A 47 7.55 -10.36 9.82
CA ARG A 47 7.95 -11.34 8.82
C ARG A 47 7.17 -12.63 9.07
N LEU A 48 6.56 -13.14 8.02
CA LEU A 48 5.81 -14.38 8.00
C LEU A 48 6.67 -15.52 7.41
N PRO A 49 6.26 -16.79 7.61
CA PRO A 49 6.82 -17.92 6.89
C PRO A 49 6.73 -17.74 5.36
N GLN A 50 7.46 -18.56 4.61
CA GLN A 50 7.51 -18.54 3.14
C GLN A 50 8.00 -17.22 2.50
N GLY A 51 8.75 -16.39 3.25
CA GLY A 51 9.39 -15.20 2.68
C GLY A 51 8.45 -14.02 2.45
N VAL A 52 7.39 -13.91 3.24
CA VAL A 52 6.42 -12.81 3.19
C VAL A 52 6.69 -11.80 4.30
N ILE A 53 6.57 -10.51 4.01
CA ILE A 53 6.55 -9.43 5.01
C ILE A 53 5.18 -8.75 5.02
N LEU A 54 4.78 -8.29 6.20
CA LEU A 54 3.45 -7.75 6.44
C LEU A 54 3.53 -6.55 7.35
N GLY A 55 2.72 -5.54 7.05
CA GLY A 55 2.55 -4.33 7.85
C GLY A 55 1.08 -3.99 8.01
N PHE A 56 0.68 -3.57 9.21
CA PHE A 56 -0.72 -3.30 9.52
C PHE A 56 -0.94 -1.89 10.06
N ALA A 57 -1.90 -1.17 9.47
CA ALA A 57 -2.41 0.08 9.99
C ALA A 57 -3.79 -0.15 10.61
N GLY A 58 -3.88 0.01 11.95
CA GLY A 58 -5.12 -0.18 12.71
C GLY A 58 -4.86 -0.52 14.18
N ALA A 59 -5.88 -1.03 14.88
CA ALA A 59 -5.74 -1.45 16.27
C ALA A 59 -5.00 -2.79 16.40
N THR A 60 -4.17 -2.91 17.45
CA THR A 60 -3.28 -4.07 17.61
C THR A 60 -4.02 -5.40 17.77
N ALA A 61 -5.23 -5.41 18.35
CA ALA A 61 -6.02 -6.64 18.51
C ALA A 61 -6.41 -7.24 17.16
N ASP A 62 -6.84 -6.38 16.23
CA ASP A 62 -7.26 -6.79 14.88
C ASP A 62 -6.07 -7.27 14.06
N CYS A 63 -4.90 -6.66 14.27
CA CYS A 63 -3.65 -7.07 13.66
C CYS A 63 -3.35 -8.55 13.93
N PHE A 64 -3.52 -9.02 15.16
CA PHE A 64 -3.26 -10.42 15.51
C PHE A 64 -4.26 -11.36 14.85
N ALA A 65 -5.55 -11.03 14.88
CA ALA A 65 -6.58 -11.85 14.25
C ALA A 65 -6.39 -11.97 12.72
N LEU A 66 -6.01 -10.88 12.07
CA LEU A 66 -5.74 -10.87 10.62
C LEU A 66 -4.44 -11.57 10.26
N LEU A 67 -3.42 -11.47 11.10
CA LEU A 67 -2.16 -12.19 10.95
C LEU A 67 -2.39 -13.69 10.97
N GLU A 68 -3.07 -14.20 12.01
CA GLU A 68 -3.35 -15.63 12.17
C GLU A 68 -4.15 -16.19 10.98
N LYS A 69 -5.14 -15.42 10.49
CA LYS A 69 -5.91 -15.79 9.30
C LYS A 69 -5.05 -15.79 8.03
N LEU A 70 -4.18 -14.80 7.85
CA LEU A 70 -3.31 -14.75 6.68
C LEU A 70 -2.31 -15.91 6.69
N GLU A 71 -1.71 -16.22 7.85
CA GLU A 71 -0.82 -17.38 8.01
C GLU A 71 -1.54 -18.67 7.60
N GLN A 72 -2.78 -18.86 8.06
CA GLN A 72 -3.60 -20.00 7.65
C GLN A 72 -3.83 -20.05 6.12
N MET A 73 -4.11 -18.91 5.47
CA MET A 73 -4.30 -18.86 4.02
C MET A 73 -3.01 -19.10 3.23
N LEU A 74 -1.85 -18.72 3.78
CA LEU A 74 -0.54 -18.99 3.18
C LEU A 74 -0.16 -20.47 3.30
N GLU A 75 -0.50 -21.12 4.41
CA GLU A 75 -0.35 -22.57 4.58
C GLU A 75 -1.23 -23.37 3.62
N GLN A 76 -2.48 -22.91 3.39
CA GLN A 76 -3.40 -23.56 2.45
C GLN A 76 -2.97 -23.39 0.98
N HIS A 77 -2.34 -22.26 0.65
CA HIS A 77 -1.97 -21.89 -0.71
C HIS A 77 -0.49 -21.48 -0.78
N PRO A 78 0.45 -22.42 -0.60
CA PRO A 78 1.87 -22.12 -0.57
C PRO A 78 2.35 -21.53 -1.90
N GLY A 79 3.06 -20.40 -1.84
CA GLY A 79 3.60 -19.70 -3.01
C GLY A 79 2.56 -18.93 -3.84
N GLN A 80 1.30 -18.83 -3.40
CA GLN A 80 0.24 -18.11 -4.11
C GLN A 80 -0.26 -16.91 -3.29
N LEU A 81 0.60 -15.91 -3.10
CA LEU A 81 0.30 -14.75 -2.24
C LEU A 81 -1.00 -14.03 -2.63
N VAL A 82 -1.23 -13.79 -3.93
CA VAL A 82 -2.45 -13.15 -4.43
C VAL A 82 -3.69 -13.94 -4.02
N ARG A 83 -3.64 -15.27 -4.14
CA ARG A 83 -4.78 -16.13 -3.81
C ARG A 83 -5.07 -16.08 -2.31
N SER A 84 -4.03 -16.20 -1.48
CA SER A 84 -4.15 -16.09 -0.03
C SER A 84 -4.73 -14.74 0.42
N CYS A 85 -4.31 -13.64 -0.20
CA CYS A 85 -4.82 -12.30 0.09
C CYS A 85 -6.29 -12.13 -0.32
N VAL A 86 -6.68 -12.66 -1.49
CA VAL A 86 -8.07 -12.61 -1.97
C VAL A 86 -9.00 -13.43 -1.08
N ASP A 87 -8.56 -14.61 -0.64
CA ASP A 87 -9.36 -15.46 0.24
C ASP A 87 -9.44 -14.88 1.66
N LEU A 88 -8.37 -14.26 2.17
CA LEU A 88 -8.40 -13.44 3.38
C LEU A 88 -9.43 -12.30 3.25
N ALA A 89 -9.41 -11.54 2.16
CA ALA A 89 -10.33 -10.42 1.92
C ALA A 89 -11.81 -10.88 1.91
N LYS A 90 -12.09 -12.03 1.29
CA LYS A 90 -13.44 -12.65 1.33
C LYS A 90 -13.82 -13.08 2.75
N GLN A 91 -12.88 -13.67 3.49
CA GLN A 91 -13.14 -14.10 4.87
C GLN A 91 -13.35 -12.90 5.80
N TRP A 92 -12.63 -11.80 5.58
CA TRP A 92 -12.78 -10.56 6.33
C TRP A 92 -14.21 -10.02 6.23
N ARG A 93 -14.78 -9.98 5.02
CA ARG A 93 -16.19 -9.56 4.81
C ARG A 93 -17.21 -10.46 5.52
N THR A 94 -16.93 -11.75 5.62
CA THR A 94 -17.89 -12.72 6.19
C THR A 94 -17.79 -12.84 7.70
N ASP A 95 -16.66 -12.47 8.31
CA ASP A 95 -16.44 -12.56 9.75
C ASP A 95 -17.21 -11.48 10.52
N ARG A 96 -18.03 -11.90 11.50
CA ARG A 96 -18.86 -11.01 12.32
C ARG A 96 -18.01 -10.12 13.24
N TYR A 97 -16.86 -10.61 13.69
CA TYR A 97 -15.95 -9.87 14.57
C TYR A 97 -15.18 -8.81 13.79
N LEU A 98 -14.74 -9.12 12.57
CA LEU A 98 -13.96 -8.19 11.75
C LEU A 98 -14.80 -7.08 11.10
N ARG A 99 -16.11 -7.28 10.92
CA ARG A 99 -17.03 -6.23 10.44
C ARG A 99 -17.21 -5.05 11.41
N HIS A 100 -16.95 -5.23 12.70
CA HIS A 100 -17.03 -4.12 13.67
C HIS A 100 -15.88 -3.11 13.50
N LEU A 101 -14.87 -3.45 12.70
CA LEU A 101 -13.74 -2.58 12.35
C LEU A 101 -14.10 -1.55 11.29
N GLU A 102 -15.26 -1.70 10.64
CA GLU A 102 -15.74 -0.86 9.54
C GLU A 102 -16.62 0.30 10.01
N VAL A 103 -17.03 0.33 11.29
CA VAL A 103 -18.10 1.23 11.75
C VAL A 103 -17.56 2.64 12.02
N SER A 104 -17.23 3.35 10.94
CA SER A 104 -17.24 4.82 10.84
C SER A 104 -17.06 5.25 9.39
N ASP A 105 -18.00 4.90 8.54
CA ASP A 105 -18.11 5.54 7.25
C ASP A 105 -18.60 6.97 7.44
N ALA A 106 -17.66 7.90 7.33
CA ALA A 106 -17.97 9.27 6.99
C ALA A 106 -16.76 9.87 6.26
N GLN A 107 -17.02 10.21 5.00
CA GLN A 107 -16.20 11.05 4.12
C GLN A 107 -15.05 10.36 3.38
N ARG A 108 -15.43 9.55 2.37
CA ARG A 108 -14.62 9.41 1.16
C ARG A 108 -14.77 10.70 0.34
N ALA A 109 -13.88 11.68 0.56
CA ALA A 109 -13.72 12.77 -0.40
C ALA A 109 -12.93 12.24 -1.63
N PRO A 110 -13.35 12.55 -2.87
CA PRO A 110 -12.74 12.03 -4.08
C PRO A 110 -11.46 12.83 -4.40
N VAL A 111 -10.29 12.33 -3.98
CA VAL A 111 -8.99 12.89 -4.39
C VAL A 111 -8.21 11.91 -5.31
N TRP A 112 -8.76 10.73 -5.59
CA TRP A 112 -8.06 9.64 -6.29
C TRP A 112 -8.66 9.25 -7.66
N SER A 113 -9.54 10.07 -8.26
CA SER A 113 -10.27 9.67 -9.47
C SER A 113 -9.52 9.74 -10.80
N ASP A 114 -8.27 10.22 -10.86
CA ASP A 114 -7.56 10.40 -12.14
C ASP A 114 -6.53 9.30 -12.49
N ARG A 115 -6.40 8.24 -11.68
CA ARG A 115 -5.49 7.11 -12.00
C ARG A 115 -6.15 5.76 -12.24
N TYR A 116 -7.48 5.69 -12.20
CA TYR A 116 -8.25 4.48 -12.54
C TYR A 116 -9.28 4.79 -13.63
N ARG A 117 -9.25 4.05 -14.73
CA ARG A 117 -10.24 4.16 -15.81
C ARG A 117 -11.60 3.69 -15.32
N CYS A 118 -12.52 4.61 -15.05
CA CYS A 118 -13.94 4.31 -14.80
C CYS A 118 -14.71 4.37 -16.13
N VAL A 119 -15.14 3.22 -16.65
CA VAL A 119 -15.90 3.09 -17.90
C VAL A 119 -17.39 3.20 -17.58
N ALA A 120 -17.87 4.42 -17.32
CA ALA A 120 -19.25 4.94 -17.44
C ALA A 120 -19.58 5.94 -16.32
N LEU A 121 -19.78 7.21 -16.69
CA LEU A 121 -20.49 8.19 -15.87
C LEU A 121 -21.82 8.49 -16.56
N PHE A 122 -22.94 8.18 -15.89
CA PHE A 122 -24.24 8.77 -16.18
C PHE A 122 -24.29 10.14 -15.51
N PRO A 123 -24.64 11.24 -16.21
CA PRO A 123 -24.68 12.57 -15.59
C PRO A 123 -25.88 12.69 -14.63
N PRO A 124 -25.70 13.21 -13.40
CA PRO A 124 -26.84 13.60 -12.56
C PRO A 124 -27.43 14.94 -13.05
N PRO A 125 -28.73 15.18 -12.86
CA PRO A 125 -29.39 16.39 -13.34
C PRO A 125 -29.07 17.61 -12.46
N LEU A 126 -29.03 18.77 -13.12
CA LEU A 126 -28.91 20.11 -12.54
C LEU A 126 -29.81 20.32 -11.30
N LEU A 127 -29.26 20.86 -10.22
CA LEU A 127 -29.95 21.80 -9.33
C LEU A 127 -28.97 22.63 -8.48
N ASP A 128 -29.03 23.94 -8.73
CA ASP A 128 -28.73 25.18 -7.99
C ASP A 128 -27.34 25.55 -7.42
N PRO A 129 -26.94 26.84 -7.54
CA PRO A 129 -25.65 27.37 -7.08
C PRO A 129 -25.69 27.81 -5.60
N LEU A 130 -24.70 27.41 -4.81
CA LEU A 130 -24.45 27.93 -3.45
C LEU A 130 -23.37 29.03 -3.45
N PRO A 131 -23.41 29.97 -2.48
CA PRO A 131 -22.68 31.23 -2.57
C PRO A 131 -21.17 31.08 -2.32
N LEU A 132 -20.39 31.93 -2.99
CA LEU A 132 -18.95 32.10 -2.75
C LEU A 132 -18.70 32.48 -1.28
N GLY A 133 -17.95 31.65 -0.55
CA GLY A 133 -17.44 32.05 0.76
C GLY A 133 -17.08 30.96 1.76
N THR A 134 -17.40 29.69 1.52
CA THR A 134 -17.04 28.62 2.47
C THR A 134 -15.77 27.91 2.02
N SER A 135 -14.66 28.28 2.66
CA SER A 135 -13.48 27.42 2.78
C SER A 135 -13.94 26.07 3.32
N PHE A 136 -14.08 25.11 2.42
CA PHE A 136 -14.39 23.71 2.72
C PHE A 136 -13.11 23.02 3.21
N CYS A 137 -12.57 23.54 4.31
CA CYS A 137 -11.44 22.97 5.01
C CYS A 137 -11.74 23.03 6.50
N CYS A 138 -11.96 21.86 7.10
CA CYS A 138 -11.81 21.63 8.54
C CYS A 138 -12.87 22.16 9.52
N THR A 139 -14.20 21.97 9.33
CA THR A 139 -15.16 22.21 10.45
C THR A 139 -16.34 21.25 10.63
N SER A 140 -16.48 20.16 9.86
CA SER A 140 -17.39 19.07 10.25
C SER A 140 -16.59 17.96 10.93
N GLY A 141 -16.67 17.90 12.25
CA GLY A 141 -15.96 16.97 13.13
C GLY A 141 -16.42 15.54 12.98
N ILE A 142 -16.05 14.93 11.85
CA ILE A 142 -16.05 13.49 11.69
C ILE A 142 -14.65 13.12 11.23
N SER A 143 -13.77 12.83 12.17
CA SER A 143 -12.53 12.12 11.87
C SER A 143 -12.94 10.73 11.40
N PRO A 144 -12.74 10.34 10.13
CA PRO A 144 -12.96 8.95 9.74
C PRO A 144 -12.08 8.08 10.64
N LEU A 145 -12.67 7.11 11.36
CA LEU A 145 -11.82 6.14 12.05
C LEU A 145 -11.02 5.44 10.96
N MET A 146 -9.74 5.18 11.22
CA MET A 146 -8.93 4.47 10.25
C MET A 146 -9.53 3.09 10.03
N GLN A 147 -9.94 2.83 8.79
CA GLN A 147 -10.22 1.48 8.32
C GLN A 147 -8.93 0.67 8.48
N ALA A 148 -9.05 -0.55 9.01
CA ALA A 148 -7.93 -1.46 9.12
C ALA A 148 -7.47 -1.86 7.72
N VAL A 149 -6.21 -1.59 7.39
CA VAL A 149 -5.60 -1.93 6.10
C VAL A 149 -4.27 -2.63 6.34
N LEU A 150 -4.01 -3.64 5.51
CA LEU A 150 -2.84 -4.48 5.53
C LEU A 150 -2.01 -4.24 4.27
N ILE A 151 -0.70 -4.10 4.40
CA ILE A 151 0.23 -4.24 3.28
C ILE A 151 0.94 -5.58 3.45
N VAL A 152 0.95 -6.38 2.41
CA VAL A 152 1.62 -7.69 2.35
C VAL A 152 2.52 -7.71 1.12
N ALA A 153 3.76 -8.15 1.28
CA ALA A 153 4.70 -8.25 0.17
C ALA A 153 5.53 -9.52 0.25
N ASP A 154 5.83 -10.10 -0.91
CA ASP A 154 6.83 -11.15 -1.07
C ASP A 154 7.95 -10.67 -2.02
N GLU A 155 8.76 -11.59 -2.52
CA GLU A 155 9.83 -11.29 -3.47
C GLU A 155 9.32 -10.89 -4.87
N GLN A 156 8.07 -11.16 -5.23
CA GLN A 156 7.50 -10.94 -6.56
C GLN A 156 6.57 -9.72 -6.61
N LEU A 157 5.66 -9.59 -5.64
CA LEU A 157 4.53 -8.67 -5.65
C LEU A 157 4.25 -8.05 -4.28
N SER A 158 3.61 -6.89 -4.30
CA SER A 158 3.24 -6.13 -3.09
C SER A 158 1.77 -5.73 -3.19
N LEU A 159 0.98 -6.13 -2.20
CA LEU A 159 -0.47 -6.01 -2.17
C LEU A 159 -0.93 -5.20 -0.95
N GLU A 160 -1.93 -4.39 -1.18
CA GLU A 160 -2.76 -3.79 -0.14
C GLU A 160 -4.05 -4.61 -0.01
N VAL A 161 -4.40 -5.02 1.21
CA VAL A 161 -5.63 -5.72 1.52
C VAL A 161 -6.43 -4.88 2.50
N SER A 162 -7.65 -4.53 2.12
CA SER A 162 -8.54 -3.68 2.91
C SER A 162 -9.70 -4.48 3.53
N GLY A 163 -10.22 -3.98 4.66
CA GLY A 163 -11.37 -4.59 5.33
C GLY A 163 -12.65 -4.60 4.49
N VAL A 164 -12.78 -3.63 3.56
CA VAL A 164 -13.89 -3.63 2.60
C VAL A 164 -13.79 -4.74 1.58
N GLY A 165 -12.72 -5.55 1.57
CA GLY A 165 -12.55 -6.73 0.72
C GLY A 165 -11.87 -6.46 -0.63
N ASP A 166 -11.19 -5.31 -0.76
CA ASP A 166 -10.39 -5.00 -1.95
C ASP A 166 -8.95 -5.48 -1.74
N VAL A 167 -8.37 -6.06 -2.80
CA VAL A 167 -6.96 -6.44 -2.89
C VAL A 167 -6.36 -5.68 -4.07
N LEU A 168 -5.40 -4.81 -3.79
CA LEU A 168 -4.87 -3.85 -4.75
C LEU A 168 -3.34 -3.96 -4.83
N GLU A 169 -2.81 -3.85 -6.04
CA GLU A 169 -1.38 -3.69 -6.29
C GLU A 169 -1.12 -2.28 -6.83
N SER A 170 -0.02 -1.65 -6.41
CA SER A 170 0.37 -0.37 -7.00
C SER A 170 1.29 -0.57 -8.20
N HIS A 171 0.95 0.09 -9.31
CA HIS A 171 1.75 0.08 -10.53
C HIS A 171 3.17 0.63 -10.32
N ASP A 172 3.33 1.62 -9.43
CA ASP A 172 4.63 2.25 -9.16
C ASP A 172 5.47 1.49 -8.09
N GLY A 173 4.98 0.35 -7.59
CA GLY A 173 5.66 -0.43 -6.56
C GLY A 173 5.72 0.27 -5.19
N ILE A 174 4.95 1.34 -4.99
CA ILE A 174 4.87 2.10 -3.74
C ILE A 174 3.47 1.99 -3.16
N LEU A 175 3.36 1.44 -1.96
CA LEU A 175 2.12 1.36 -1.19
C LEU A 175 2.33 2.05 0.15
N ALA A 176 1.36 2.84 0.61
CA ALA A 176 1.42 3.42 1.94
C ALA A 176 0.02 3.51 2.54
N VAL A 177 -0.08 3.11 3.81
CA VAL A 177 -1.32 3.12 4.59
C VAL A 177 -1.05 3.75 5.95
N GLY A 178 -2.12 4.13 6.65
CA GLY A 178 -1.98 4.80 7.95
C GLY A 178 -2.10 6.31 7.89
N SER A 179 -2.03 6.95 9.05
CA SER A 179 -2.30 8.38 9.23
C SER A 179 -1.33 9.27 8.45
N GLY A 180 -0.06 8.87 8.35
CA GLY A 180 0.97 9.51 7.55
C GLY A 180 1.19 8.89 6.17
N GLY A 181 0.34 7.94 5.76
CA GLY A 181 0.47 7.20 4.50
C GLY A 181 0.61 8.10 3.27
N PRO A 182 -0.27 9.10 3.05
CA PRO A 182 -0.15 10.02 1.91
C PRO A 182 1.17 10.78 1.86
N TYR A 183 1.69 11.23 3.01
CA TYR A 183 2.96 11.93 3.11
C TYR A 183 4.13 11.01 2.76
N ALA A 184 4.13 9.79 3.32
CA ALA A 184 5.14 8.78 3.05
C ALA A 184 5.14 8.37 1.58
N ALA A 185 3.97 8.11 0.98
CA ALA A 185 3.85 7.76 -0.44
C ALA A 185 4.32 8.89 -1.36
N ALA A 186 3.94 10.15 -1.08
CA ALA A 186 4.36 11.29 -1.87
C ALA A 186 5.90 11.46 -1.81
N ALA A 187 6.48 11.38 -0.62
CA ALA A 187 7.93 11.46 -0.44
C ALA A 187 8.66 10.29 -1.12
N ALA A 188 8.17 9.06 -0.97
CA ALA A 188 8.76 7.89 -1.61
C ALA A 188 8.73 8.00 -3.15
N ARG A 189 7.61 8.47 -3.72
CA ARG A 189 7.49 8.72 -5.17
C ARG A 189 8.47 9.77 -5.66
N ALA A 190 8.62 10.87 -4.93
CA ALA A 190 9.58 11.92 -5.29
C ALA A 190 11.04 11.43 -5.23
N LEU A 191 11.33 10.46 -4.36
CA LEU A 191 12.65 9.85 -4.22
C LEU A 191 12.88 8.65 -5.15
N TYR A 192 11.83 8.16 -5.81
CA TYR A 192 11.89 6.90 -6.55
C TYR A 192 12.85 6.97 -7.74
N ASP A 193 12.78 8.05 -8.51
CA ASP A 193 13.57 8.24 -9.74
C ASP A 193 15.01 8.68 -9.48
N ILE A 194 15.39 8.93 -8.22
CA ILE A 194 16.76 9.28 -7.87
C ILE A 194 17.66 8.05 -8.06
N PRO A 195 18.74 8.16 -8.86
CA PRO A 195 19.69 7.06 -9.05
C PRO A 195 20.39 6.72 -7.73
N ASP A 196 20.91 5.50 -7.62
CA ASP A 196 21.68 5.00 -6.47
C ASP A 196 20.93 4.90 -5.12
N LEU A 197 19.66 5.30 -5.04
CA LEU A 197 18.84 5.07 -3.85
C LEU A 197 18.23 3.67 -3.84
N THR A 198 18.55 2.89 -2.80
CA THR A 198 17.94 1.59 -2.52
C THR A 198 16.52 1.74 -1.99
N ALA A 199 15.70 0.67 -2.07
CA ALA A 199 14.34 0.69 -1.51
C ALA A 199 14.33 1.04 -0.01
N GLN A 200 15.31 0.52 0.73
CA GLN A 200 15.47 0.82 2.16
C GLN A 200 15.76 2.31 2.41
N GLN A 201 16.69 2.91 1.65
CA GLN A 201 17.03 4.33 1.81
C GLN A 201 15.86 5.24 1.46
N ILE A 202 15.06 4.86 0.47
CA ILE A 202 13.82 5.58 0.13
C ILE A 202 12.85 5.51 1.30
N CYS A 203 12.61 4.31 1.85
CA CYS A 203 11.76 4.13 3.03
C CYS A 203 12.22 4.96 4.21
N GLU A 204 13.52 4.97 4.53
CA GLU A 204 14.09 5.75 5.63
C GLU A 204 13.84 7.25 5.47
N LYS A 205 14.12 7.80 4.29
CA LYS A 205 13.92 9.22 4.00
C LYS A 205 12.44 9.60 3.98
N ALA A 206 11.60 8.77 3.36
CA ALA A 206 10.17 9.01 3.23
C ALA A 206 9.45 8.94 4.59
N MET A 207 9.79 7.97 5.43
CA MET A 207 9.23 7.85 6.77
C MET A 207 9.69 8.98 7.69
N LYS A 208 10.93 9.46 7.54
CA LYS A 208 11.40 10.66 8.25
C LYS A 208 10.55 11.88 7.90
N ILE A 209 10.31 12.11 6.61
CA ILE A 209 9.45 13.21 6.13
C ILE A 209 8.01 13.04 6.64
N ALA A 210 7.46 11.82 6.64
CA ALA A 210 6.13 11.57 7.16
C ALA A 210 6.02 11.86 8.66
N ALA A 211 7.04 11.54 9.45
CA ALA A 211 7.11 11.85 10.87
C ALA A 211 7.22 13.37 11.14
N ASP A 212 7.94 14.11 10.30
CA ASP A 212 8.02 15.57 10.39
C ASP A 212 6.68 16.25 10.03
N MET A 213 5.87 15.65 9.16
CA MET A 213 4.61 16.23 8.67
C MET A 213 3.36 15.79 9.44
N CYS A 214 3.33 14.58 10.00
CA CYS A 214 2.14 13.99 10.61
C CYS A 214 2.29 13.81 12.12
N CYS A 215 1.43 14.47 12.90
CA CYS A 215 1.43 14.36 14.37
C CYS A 215 1.11 12.95 14.90
N HIS A 216 0.62 12.05 14.05
CA HIS A 216 0.32 10.66 14.37
C HIS A 216 1.40 9.67 13.91
N THR A 217 2.51 10.16 13.34
CA THR A 217 3.65 9.36 12.90
C THR A 217 4.90 9.80 13.66
N ASN A 218 5.72 8.87 14.16
CA ASN A 218 6.95 9.20 14.85
C ASN A 218 8.22 8.76 14.10
N HIS A 219 9.38 9.15 14.63
CA HIS A 219 10.69 8.79 14.09
C HIS A 219 11.16 7.37 14.49
N GLN A 220 10.38 6.64 15.28
CA GLN A 220 10.72 5.28 15.73
C GLN A 220 10.15 4.27 14.74
N VAL A 221 10.92 4.06 13.67
CA VAL A 221 10.51 3.25 12.51
C VAL A 221 11.23 1.90 12.52
N ILE A 222 10.47 0.85 12.24
CA ILE A 222 10.98 -0.50 12.00
C ILE A 222 11.03 -0.73 10.50
N TYR A 223 12.06 -1.43 10.02
CA TYR A 223 12.26 -1.76 8.62
C TYR A 223 12.42 -3.26 8.47
N GLU A 224 11.74 -3.84 7.50
CA GLU A 224 11.93 -5.21 7.04
C GLU A 224 12.23 -5.20 5.54
N THR A 225 13.19 -6.00 5.13
CA THR A 225 13.62 -6.08 3.72
C THR A 225 13.55 -7.51 3.18
N LEU A 226 13.18 -7.61 1.92
CA LEU A 226 13.18 -8.84 1.14
C LEU A 226 13.93 -8.63 -0.18
N PRO A 227 14.53 -9.69 -0.76
CA PRO A 227 15.01 -9.63 -2.14
C PRO A 227 13.82 -9.44 -3.10
N ASN A 228 14.00 -8.70 -4.18
CA ASN A 228 13.03 -8.55 -5.26
C ASN A 228 13.48 -9.38 -6.47
N ILE A 229 12.64 -10.30 -6.92
CA ILE A 229 12.90 -11.16 -8.09
C ILE A 229 12.16 -10.68 -9.35
N SER A 230 11.15 -9.82 -9.20
CA SER A 230 10.33 -9.32 -10.32
C SER A 230 11.15 -8.67 -11.45
N THR A 231 12.30 -8.07 -11.13
CA THR A 231 13.20 -7.40 -12.09
C THR A 231 14.10 -8.34 -12.89
N LYS A 232 14.28 -9.60 -12.48
CA LYS A 232 15.22 -10.52 -13.15
C LYS A 232 14.75 -11.05 -14.51
N THR A 233 13.48 -10.85 -14.88
CA THR A 233 12.89 -11.46 -16.08
C THR A 233 12.97 -10.59 -17.34
N VAL A 234 13.44 -9.33 -17.26
CA VAL A 234 13.34 -8.38 -18.40
C VAL A 234 14.64 -8.22 -19.21
N HIS A 235 15.81 -8.69 -18.74
CA HIS A 235 17.10 -8.48 -19.44
C HIS A 235 17.93 -9.75 -19.68
N GLN A 236 17.32 -10.84 -20.17
CA GLN A 236 18.07 -11.91 -20.86
C GLN A 236 17.41 -12.25 -22.22
N GLY A 237 17.46 -11.27 -23.12
CA GLY A 237 17.26 -11.47 -24.56
C GLY A 237 18.39 -10.77 -25.30
N GLY A 238 19.59 -11.37 -25.31
CA GLY A 238 20.68 -10.88 -26.15
C GLY A 238 20.31 -11.05 -27.63
N PRO A 239 20.74 -10.14 -28.54
CA PRO A 239 20.58 -10.37 -29.96
C PRO A 239 21.48 -11.53 -30.36
N SER A 240 20.87 -12.62 -30.84
CA SER A 240 21.56 -13.70 -31.51
C SER A 240 22.28 -13.14 -32.73
N SER A 241 23.60 -13.28 -32.75
CA SER A 241 24.43 -13.03 -33.92
C SER A 241 24.16 -14.11 -34.98
N SER A 242 23.20 -13.89 -35.87
CA SER A 242 23.12 -14.60 -37.16
C SER A 242 23.88 -13.79 -38.21
N GLY A 243 25.18 -14.06 -38.30
CA GLY A 243 26.02 -13.60 -39.41
C GLY A 243 25.53 -14.15 -40.73
N LEU A 244 25.40 -13.25 -41.71
CA LEU A 244 25.02 -13.47 -43.10
C LEU A 244 25.75 -14.66 -43.76
N GLN A 245 25.01 -15.46 -44.53
CA GLN A 245 25.58 -16.28 -45.60
C GLN A 245 25.84 -15.42 -46.85
N PRO A 246 26.90 -15.68 -47.63
CA PRO A 246 27.16 -14.98 -48.89
C PRO A 246 26.59 -15.75 -50.09
N GLY A 247 26.23 -15.02 -51.15
CA GLY A 247 26.21 -15.54 -52.53
C GLY A 247 24.86 -15.51 -53.25
N CYS A 248 24.68 -14.54 -54.14
CA CYS A 248 23.94 -14.77 -55.37
C CYS A 248 24.66 -14.02 -56.49
N GLU A 249 25.41 -14.78 -57.30
CA GLU A 249 26.11 -14.33 -58.49
C GLU A 249 25.10 -14.01 -59.59
N SER A 250 25.15 -12.80 -60.14
CA SER A 250 24.44 -12.44 -61.37
C SER A 250 25.29 -12.83 -62.58
N ASN A 251 25.00 -13.98 -63.19
CA ASN A 251 25.52 -14.34 -64.50
C ASN A 251 24.59 -13.84 -65.61
N SER A 252 25.18 -13.02 -66.47
CA SER A 252 24.68 -12.52 -67.75
C SER A 252 24.61 -13.61 -68.82
N LEU A 253 23.47 -13.71 -69.52
CA LEU A 253 23.27 -14.27 -70.88
C LEU A 253 21.90 -13.68 -71.32
N GLY A 254 21.66 -12.99 -72.42
CA GLY A 254 22.34 -12.83 -73.70
C GLY A 254 21.24 -12.85 -74.77
N SER A 255 21.07 -11.77 -75.54
CA SER A 255 20.47 -11.65 -76.89
C SER A 255 20.29 -10.17 -77.23
#